data_AF-A0A2E7QVQ7-F1
#
_entry.id   AF-A0A2E7QVQ7-F1
#
_cell.length_a   1.000
_cell.length_b   1.000
_cell.length_c   1.000
_cell.angle_alpha   90.00
_cell.angle_beta   90.00
_cell.angle_gamma   90.00
#
_symmetry.space_group_name_H-M   'P 1'
#
loop_
_entity.id
_entity.type
_entity.pdbx_description
1 polymer ?
#
loop_
_entity_poly.entity_id
_entity_poly.type
_entity_poly.pdbx_seq_one_letter_code
_entity_poly.pdbx_strand_id
1 'polypeptide(L)'
;MISELNERSRTVFSEIVSSYLDDGEAVGSRTLSRRLANPLSAASVRNVMADLEGLGLLYSEHVSAGRLPTDLGLRLFVDGLMEVGSLTDGERRSIETQCATVGKTINEVLEEASGALSGLSRCAGLVVAPKSDRALKHIEFVSLGDGRALVVMVAADGFVENRVIDIPIGTPPSALVRASNYLNSRLAGRTLIDAGVMIEREIADHRAQIDELTRGLVEAGLATWTDEDDRGALIVKGHARLLDDVSAVGDLERVSALFDALDTRDLMARLLELTQT
;
A
#
# COMPACT_ATOMS: atom_id res chain seq x y z
N MET A 1 -37.72 -7.57 -7.57
CA MET A 1 -36.75 -7.61 -8.68
C MET A 1 -36.69 -9.01 -9.31
N ILE A 2 -35.83 -9.96 -8.90
CA ILE A 2 -35.81 -11.30 -9.53
C ILE A 2 -37.11 -12.08 -9.26
N SER A 3 -37.68 -11.96 -8.06
CA SER A 3 -38.94 -12.60 -7.64
C SER A 3 -40.18 -12.16 -8.43
N GLU A 4 -40.12 -11.05 -9.18
CA GLU A 4 -41.24 -10.53 -9.97
C GLU A 4 -41.22 -11.03 -11.43
N LEU A 5 -40.09 -11.56 -11.89
CA LEU A 5 -39.98 -12.15 -13.22
C LEU A 5 -40.45 -13.60 -13.17
N ASN A 6 -41.48 -13.90 -13.96
CA ASN A 6 -41.88 -15.29 -14.21
C ASN A 6 -40.78 -16.02 -15.01
N GLU A 7 -40.83 -17.36 -14.98
CA GLU A 7 -39.83 -18.22 -15.63
C GLU A 7 -39.64 -17.88 -17.12
N ARG A 8 -40.71 -17.59 -17.85
CA ARG A 8 -40.65 -17.21 -19.27
C ARG A 8 -39.91 -15.91 -19.49
N SER A 9 -40.18 -14.88 -18.69
CA SER A 9 -39.49 -13.59 -18.77
C SER A 9 -38.02 -13.74 -18.42
N ARG A 10 -37.67 -14.60 -17.45
CA ARG A 10 -36.26 -14.92 -17.14
C ARG A 10 -35.57 -15.59 -18.32
N THR A 11 -36.17 -16.61 -18.94
CA THR A 11 -35.56 -17.30 -20.09
C THR A 11 -35.36 -16.35 -21.27
N VAL A 12 -36.38 -15.55 -21.60
CA VAL A 12 -36.30 -14.55 -22.68
C VAL A 12 -35.22 -13.51 -22.38
N PHE A 13 -35.16 -13.01 -21.16
CA PHE A 13 -34.18 -12.02 -20.75
C PHE A 13 -32.75 -12.58 -20.77
N SER A 14 -32.53 -13.77 -20.22
CA SER A 14 -31.23 -14.44 -20.24
C SER A 14 -30.72 -14.65 -21.67
N GLU A 15 -31.58 -15.08 -22.59
CA GLU A 15 -31.19 -15.27 -24.00
C GLU A 15 -30.81 -13.94 -24.70
N ILE A 16 -31.53 -12.85 -24.37
CA ILE A 16 -31.20 -11.51 -24.90
C ILE A 16 -29.84 -11.07 -24.38
N VAL A 17 -29.59 -11.18 -23.08
CA VAL A 17 -28.33 -10.74 -22.47
C VAL A 17 -27.17 -11.60 -22.97
N SER A 18 -27.31 -12.93 -23.03
CA SER A 18 -26.28 -13.83 -23.56
C SER A 18 -25.92 -13.49 -25.01
N SER A 19 -26.92 -13.30 -25.89
CA SER A 19 -26.65 -12.90 -27.27
C SER A 19 -25.95 -11.54 -27.35
N TYR A 20 -26.36 -10.57 -26.53
CA TYR A 20 -25.71 -9.26 -26.47
C TYR A 20 -24.25 -9.35 -26.00
N LEU A 21 -23.93 -10.23 -25.04
CA LEU A 21 -22.55 -10.45 -24.59
C LEU A 21 -21.67 -11.11 -25.66
N ASP A 22 -22.26 -11.87 -26.58
CA ASP A 22 -21.53 -12.53 -27.67
C ASP A 22 -21.20 -11.60 -28.84
N ASP A 23 -22.16 -10.77 -29.30
CA ASP A 23 -22.03 -9.97 -30.52
C ASP A 23 -22.24 -8.45 -30.34
N GLY A 24 -22.79 -8.02 -29.21
CA GLY A 24 -23.09 -6.61 -28.93
C GLY A 24 -24.29 -6.04 -29.69
N GLU A 25 -25.05 -6.87 -30.42
CA GLU A 25 -26.14 -6.41 -31.28
C GLU A 25 -27.51 -6.45 -30.60
N ALA A 26 -28.44 -5.62 -31.10
CA ALA A 26 -29.81 -5.58 -30.62
C ALA A 26 -30.60 -6.82 -31.07
N VAL A 27 -31.23 -7.53 -30.13
CA VAL A 27 -31.87 -8.82 -30.44
C VAL A 27 -33.34 -8.64 -30.78
N GLY A 28 -33.75 -9.12 -31.96
CA GLY A 28 -35.14 -9.09 -32.41
C GLY A 28 -35.96 -10.29 -31.94
N SER A 29 -37.24 -10.06 -31.64
CA SER A 29 -38.21 -11.11 -31.25
C SER A 29 -38.29 -12.34 -32.17
N ARG A 30 -38.13 -12.17 -33.50
CA ARG A 30 -38.06 -13.30 -34.45
C ARG A 30 -36.80 -14.14 -34.28
N THR A 31 -35.66 -13.48 -34.07
CA THR A 31 -34.38 -14.15 -33.84
C THR A 31 -34.44 -14.95 -32.55
N LEU A 32 -34.90 -14.32 -31.47
CA LEU A 32 -35.03 -14.96 -30.16
C LEU A 32 -36.00 -16.15 -30.19
N SER A 33 -37.15 -16.03 -30.86
CA SER A 33 -38.14 -17.11 -30.95
C SER A 33 -37.60 -18.41 -31.55
N ARG A 34 -36.55 -18.33 -32.38
CA ARG A 34 -35.89 -19.49 -33.00
C ARG A 34 -34.77 -20.08 -32.14
N ARG A 35 -34.22 -19.31 -31.20
CA ARG A 35 -33.11 -19.72 -30.33
C ARG A 35 -33.59 -20.34 -29.01
N LEU A 36 -34.78 -19.95 -28.54
CA LEU A 36 -35.36 -20.50 -27.31
C LEU A 36 -35.61 -22.01 -27.42
N ALA A 37 -35.16 -22.77 -26.41
CA ALA A 37 -35.38 -24.21 -26.32
C ALA A 37 -36.87 -24.60 -26.28
N ASN A 38 -37.70 -23.75 -25.65
CA ASN A 38 -39.16 -23.85 -25.70
C ASN A 38 -39.70 -22.78 -26.67
N PRO A 39 -40.16 -23.17 -27.88
CA PRO A 39 -40.48 -22.22 -28.93
C PRO A 39 -41.71 -21.38 -28.56
N LEU A 40 -41.48 -20.08 -28.34
CA LEU A 40 -42.52 -19.07 -28.20
C LEU A 40 -42.77 -18.39 -29.54
N SER A 41 -44.02 -17.99 -29.83
CA SER A 41 -44.30 -17.19 -31.02
C SER A 41 -43.58 -15.84 -30.94
N ALA A 42 -43.14 -15.29 -32.08
CA ALA A 42 -42.50 -13.97 -32.11
C ALA A 42 -43.38 -12.87 -31.50
N ALA A 43 -44.71 -12.98 -31.60
CA ALA A 43 -45.64 -12.07 -30.93
C ALA A 43 -45.57 -12.19 -29.39
N SER A 44 -45.50 -13.42 -28.86
CA SER A 44 -45.34 -13.63 -27.41
C SER A 44 -44.01 -13.07 -26.90
N VAL A 45 -42.93 -13.28 -27.66
CA VAL A 45 -41.62 -12.72 -27.32
C VAL A 45 -41.65 -11.19 -27.32
N ARG A 46 -42.31 -10.54 -28.30
CA ARG A 46 -42.45 -9.07 -28.29
C ARG A 46 -43.16 -8.55 -27.06
N ASN A 47 -44.22 -9.22 -26.61
CA ASN A 47 -44.94 -8.81 -25.39
C ASN A 47 -44.04 -8.90 -24.17
N VAL A 48 -43.33 -10.02 -24.01
CA VAL A 48 -42.37 -10.19 -22.90
C VAL A 48 -41.26 -9.15 -22.94
N MET A 49 -40.73 -8.84 -24.13
CA MET A 49 -39.72 -7.79 -24.30
C MET A 49 -40.25 -6.40 -23.94
N ALA A 50 -41.52 -6.11 -24.23
CA ALA A 50 -42.17 -4.86 -23.83
C ALA A 50 -42.37 -4.77 -22.30
N ASP A 51 -42.74 -5.87 -21.66
CA ASP A 51 -42.84 -5.93 -20.19
C ASP A 51 -41.46 -5.71 -19.54
N LEU A 52 -40.41 -6.35 -20.06
CA LEU A 52 -39.04 -6.19 -19.60
C LEU A 52 -38.49 -4.76 -19.81
N GLU A 53 -38.89 -4.11 -20.90
CA GLU A 53 -38.61 -2.67 -21.12
C GLU A 53 -39.36 -1.79 -20.11
N GLY A 54 -40.64 -2.09 -19.84
CA GLY A 54 -41.43 -1.40 -18.82
C GLY A 54 -40.85 -1.52 -17.41
N LEU A 55 -40.13 -2.62 -17.14
CA LEU A 55 -39.36 -2.84 -15.91
C LEU A 55 -37.99 -2.17 -15.91
N GLY A 56 -37.58 -1.50 -17.00
CA GLY A 56 -36.30 -0.83 -17.14
C GLY A 56 -35.09 -1.76 -17.35
N LEU A 57 -35.33 -3.05 -17.65
CA LEU A 57 -34.27 -4.04 -17.88
C LEU A 57 -33.76 -4.06 -19.32
N LEU A 58 -34.60 -3.63 -20.25
CA LEU A 58 -34.29 -3.54 -21.67
C LEU A 58 -34.59 -2.13 -22.19
N TYR A 59 -33.96 -1.76 -23.30
CA TYR A 59 -34.29 -0.58 -24.08
C TYR A 59 -34.16 -0.86 -25.59
N SER A 60 -34.58 0.09 -26.43
CA SER A 60 -34.28 0.10 -27.86
C SER A 60 -33.69 1.43 -28.29
N GLU A 61 -32.68 1.41 -29.16
CA GLU A 61 -32.15 2.62 -29.81
C GLU A 61 -33.16 3.22 -30.81
N HIS A 62 -33.95 2.36 -31.47
CA HIS A 62 -34.98 2.74 -32.41
C HIS A 62 -36.23 1.87 -32.24
N VAL A 63 -37.40 2.42 -32.56
CA VAL A 63 -38.71 1.73 -32.44
C VAL A 63 -38.78 0.41 -33.22
N SER A 64 -37.99 0.27 -34.29
CA SER A 64 -37.90 -0.93 -35.13
C SER A 64 -36.67 -1.80 -34.86
N ALA A 65 -35.72 -1.35 -34.05
CA ALA A 65 -34.54 -2.12 -33.69
C ALA A 65 -34.90 -3.21 -32.67
N GLY A 66 -34.05 -4.22 -32.52
CA GLY A 66 -34.17 -5.19 -31.44
C GLY A 66 -34.11 -4.54 -30.05
N ARG A 67 -34.03 -5.35 -29.00
CA ARG A 67 -33.79 -4.84 -27.65
C ARG A 67 -32.37 -5.11 -27.20
N LEU A 68 -31.88 -4.18 -26.37
CA LEU A 68 -30.59 -4.21 -25.70
C LEU A 68 -30.81 -4.21 -24.19
N PRO A 69 -29.94 -4.87 -23.41
CA PRO A 69 -30.02 -4.78 -21.96
C PRO A 69 -29.53 -3.41 -21.46
N THR A 70 -30.21 -2.87 -20.45
CA THR A 70 -29.73 -1.71 -19.72
C THR A 70 -28.64 -2.11 -18.72
N ASP A 71 -27.93 -1.14 -18.14
CA ASP A 71 -27.00 -1.40 -17.03
C ASP A 71 -27.68 -2.14 -15.87
N LEU A 72 -28.93 -1.76 -15.56
CA LEU A 72 -29.75 -2.43 -14.56
C LEU A 72 -30.06 -3.89 -14.96
N GLY A 73 -30.37 -4.11 -16.24
CA GLY A 73 -30.57 -5.43 -16.80
C GLY A 73 -29.32 -6.32 -16.69
N LEU A 74 -28.17 -5.81 -17.13
CA LEU A 74 -26.89 -6.52 -17.03
C LEU A 74 -26.56 -6.88 -15.58
N ARG A 75 -26.80 -5.96 -14.64
CA ARG A 75 -26.59 -6.21 -13.22
C ARG A 75 -27.50 -7.32 -12.69
N LEU A 76 -28.79 -7.28 -13.02
CA LEU A 76 -29.75 -8.33 -12.64
C LEU A 76 -29.37 -9.70 -13.22
N PHE A 77 -28.85 -9.72 -14.44
CA PHE A 77 -28.37 -10.94 -15.07
C PHE A 77 -27.19 -11.54 -14.31
N VAL A 78 -26.15 -10.73 -14.03
CA VAL A 78 -24.97 -11.17 -13.27
C VAL A 78 -25.33 -11.62 -11.86
N ASP A 79 -26.13 -10.84 -11.14
CA ASP A 79 -26.39 -11.07 -9.71
C ASP A 79 -27.35 -12.24 -9.43
N GLY A 80 -28.11 -12.75 -10.42
CA GLY A 80 -29.04 -13.83 -10.13
C GLY A 80 -29.68 -14.61 -11.28
N LEU A 81 -29.21 -14.45 -12.51
CA LEU A 81 -29.58 -15.35 -13.62
C LEU A 81 -28.37 -16.05 -14.24
N MET A 82 -27.16 -15.51 -14.02
CA MET A 82 -25.91 -16.12 -14.45
C MET A 82 -25.62 -17.31 -13.53
N GLU A 83 -25.83 -18.52 -14.04
CA GLU A 83 -25.37 -19.75 -13.40
C GLU A 83 -23.86 -19.90 -13.66
N VAL A 84 -23.04 -19.17 -12.91
CA VAL A 84 -21.59 -19.38 -12.92
C VAL A 84 -21.32 -20.73 -12.27
N GLY A 85 -20.89 -21.70 -13.07
CA GLY A 85 -20.43 -22.99 -12.55
C GLY A 85 -19.29 -22.77 -11.55
N SER A 86 -19.28 -23.52 -10.45
CA SER A 86 -18.14 -23.53 -9.53
C SER A 86 -16.89 -24.05 -10.25
N LEU A 87 -15.72 -23.50 -9.90
CA LEU A 87 -14.43 -24.05 -10.34
C LEU A 87 -14.40 -25.56 -10.07
N THR A 88 -13.94 -26.32 -11.06
CA THR A 88 -13.69 -27.75 -10.90
C THR A 88 -12.54 -28.00 -9.92
N ASP A 89 -12.48 -29.18 -9.31
CA ASP A 89 -11.37 -29.56 -8.43
C ASP A 89 -10.00 -29.56 -9.14
N GLY A 90 -10.00 -29.72 -10.46
CA GLY A 90 -8.80 -29.63 -11.29
C GLY A 90 -8.32 -28.18 -11.44
N GLU A 91 -9.23 -27.27 -11.79
CA GLU A 91 -8.94 -25.83 -11.91
C GLU A 91 -8.50 -25.25 -10.56
N ARG A 92 -9.19 -25.61 -9.48
CA ARG A 92 -8.83 -25.20 -8.11
C ARG A 92 -7.40 -25.62 -7.76
N ARG A 93 -7.04 -26.89 -7.98
CA ARG A 93 -5.68 -27.38 -7.71
C ARG A 93 -4.62 -26.71 -8.59
N SER A 94 -4.96 -26.41 -9.85
CA SER A 94 -4.05 -25.70 -10.75
C SER A 94 -3.75 -24.29 -10.24
N ILE A 95 -4.79 -23.56 -9.82
CA ILE A 95 -4.67 -22.22 -9.22
C ILE A 95 -3.85 -22.29 -7.92
N GLU A 96 -4.17 -23.23 -7.03
CA GLU A 96 -3.44 -23.43 -5.76
C GLU A 96 -1.96 -23.74 -5.99
N THR A 97 -1.63 -24.52 -7.03
CA THR A 97 -0.24 -24.86 -7.37
C THR A 97 0.52 -23.67 -7.94
N GLN A 98 -0.11 -22.84 -8.79
CA GLN A 98 0.50 -21.61 -9.29
C GLN A 98 0.78 -20.61 -8.17
N CYS A 99 -0.15 -20.50 -7.22
CA CYS A 99 -0.03 -19.62 -6.06
C CYS A 99 0.81 -20.21 -4.91
N ALA A 100 1.29 -21.45 -5.00
CA ALA A 100 2.06 -22.08 -3.94
C ALA A 100 3.42 -21.38 -3.73
N THR A 101 3.69 -20.99 -2.49
CA THR A 101 4.68 -19.98 -2.08
C THR A 101 6.11 -20.47 -1.87
N VAL A 102 6.46 -21.70 -2.27
CA VAL A 102 7.81 -22.22 -1.97
C VAL A 102 8.86 -21.45 -2.77
N GLY A 103 9.53 -20.51 -2.11
CA GLY A 103 10.60 -19.68 -2.68
C GLY A 103 10.15 -18.40 -3.40
N LYS A 104 8.85 -18.08 -3.43
CA LYS A 104 8.32 -16.85 -4.04
C LYS A 104 8.02 -15.78 -3.00
N THR A 105 8.31 -14.53 -3.32
CA THR A 105 7.89 -13.36 -2.54
C THR A 105 6.40 -13.08 -2.74
N ILE A 106 5.77 -12.37 -1.81
CA ILE A 106 4.34 -11.98 -1.96
C ILE A 106 4.11 -11.15 -3.22
N ASN A 107 5.05 -10.28 -3.60
CA ASN A 107 4.94 -9.43 -4.78
C ASN A 107 4.91 -10.27 -6.06
N GLU A 108 5.76 -11.30 -6.17
CA GLU A 108 5.75 -12.23 -7.30
C GLU A 108 4.43 -12.99 -7.39
N VAL A 109 3.88 -13.43 -6.26
CA VAL A 109 2.58 -14.12 -6.23
C VAL A 109 1.45 -13.18 -6.68
N LEU A 110 1.47 -11.92 -6.23
CA LEU A 110 0.47 -10.91 -6.61
C LEU A 110 0.58 -10.52 -8.09
N GLU A 111 1.80 -10.45 -8.63
CA GLU A 111 2.05 -10.19 -10.05
C GLU A 111 1.53 -11.35 -10.91
N GLU A 112 1.81 -12.60 -10.54
CA GLU A 112 1.33 -13.79 -11.23
C GLU A 112 -0.21 -13.89 -11.18
N ALA A 113 -0.81 -13.61 -10.02
CA ALA A 113 -2.25 -13.58 -9.86
C ALA A 113 -2.90 -12.48 -10.73
N SER A 114 -2.34 -11.27 -10.74
CA SER A 114 -2.82 -10.17 -11.56
C SER A 114 -2.69 -10.48 -13.07
N GLY A 115 -1.57 -11.09 -13.46
CA GLY A 115 -1.32 -11.53 -14.83
C GLY A 115 -2.31 -12.61 -15.28
N ALA A 116 -2.57 -13.61 -14.44
CA ALA A 116 -3.55 -14.66 -14.72
C ALA A 116 -4.97 -14.08 -14.88
N LEU A 117 -5.39 -13.18 -13.98
CA LEU A 117 -6.69 -12.52 -14.06
C LEU A 117 -6.82 -11.68 -15.33
N SER A 118 -5.79 -10.89 -15.65
CA SER A 118 -5.75 -10.09 -16.87
C SER A 118 -5.84 -10.96 -18.13
N GLY A 119 -5.12 -12.08 -18.16
CA GLY A 119 -5.16 -13.04 -19.27
C GLY A 119 -6.54 -13.67 -19.47
N LEU A 120 -7.22 -14.02 -18.36
CA LEU A 120 -8.55 -14.63 -18.40
C LEU A 120 -9.66 -13.63 -18.78
N SER A 121 -9.63 -12.44 -18.18
CA SER A 121 -10.70 -11.46 -18.38
C SER A 121 -10.48 -10.57 -19.60
N ARG A 122 -9.27 -10.56 -20.18
CA ARG A 122 -8.82 -9.57 -21.19
C ARG A 122 -8.99 -8.11 -20.72
N CYS A 123 -8.95 -7.89 -19.40
CA CYS A 123 -9.07 -6.57 -18.77
C CYS A 123 -7.80 -6.28 -17.98
N ALA A 124 -7.57 -5.01 -17.65
CA ALA A 124 -6.51 -4.67 -16.70
C ALA A 124 -6.81 -5.28 -15.32
N GLY A 125 -5.86 -6.08 -14.80
CA GLY A 125 -5.85 -6.54 -13.43
C GLY A 125 -5.15 -5.54 -12.52
N LEU A 126 -5.80 -5.14 -11.42
CA LEU A 126 -5.20 -4.32 -10.38
C LEU A 126 -5.24 -5.10 -9.06
N VAL A 127 -4.08 -5.21 -8.41
CA VAL A 127 -3.95 -5.82 -7.08
C VAL A 127 -3.36 -4.79 -6.14
N VAL A 128 -4.09 -4.47 -5.08
CA VAL A 128 -3.65 -3.55 -4.03
C VAL A 128 -3.26 -4.39 -2.81
N ALA A 129 -1.96 -4.51 -2.57
CA ALA A 129 -1.45 -5.12 -1.35
C ALA A 129 -1.44 -4.07 -0.22
N PRO A 130 -1.94 -4.39 0.97
CA PRO A 130 -1.79 -3.50 2.12
C PRO A 130 -0.31 -3.35 2.46
N LYS A 131 0.14 -2.11 2.71
CA LYS A 131 1.45 -1.86 3.34
C LYS A 131 1.45 -2.61 4.66
N SER A 132 2.32 -3.62 4.78
CA SER A 132 2.34 -4.49 5.94
C SER A 132 3.17 -3.83 7.04
N ASP A 133 2.53 -3.30 8.08
CA ASP A 133 3.23 -2.79 9.27
C ASP A 133 3.67 -3.97 10.15
N ARG A 134 4.67 -4.72 9.65
CA ARG A 134 5.18 -5.91 10.31
C ARG A 134 6.18 -5.53 11.39
N ALA A 135 6.16 -6.26 12.50
CA ALA A 135 7.22 -6.17 13.48
C ALA A 135 8.55 -6.61 12.85
N LEU A 136 9.59 -5.78 12.99
CA LEU A 136 10.90 -6.07 12.45
C LEU A 136 11.74 -6.86 13.45
N LYS A 137 12.43 -7.87 12.93
CA LYS A 137 13.44 -8.64 13.64
C LYS A 137 14.84 -8.09 13.40
N HIS A 138 15.10 -7.59 12.20
CA HIS A 138 16.41 -7.08 11.81
C HIS A 138 16.32 -5.99 10.74
N ILE A 139 17.21 -5.01 10.79
CA ILE A 139 17.45 -4.03 9.72
C ILE A 139 18.95 -3.84 9.49
N GLU A 140 19.38 -3.78 8.24
CA GLU A 140 20.79 -3.56 7.89
C GLU A 140 20.90 -2.58 6.71
N PHE A 141 21.83 -1.63 6.82
CA PHE A 141 22.16 -0.69 5.77
C PHE A 141 23.52 -1.03 5.15
N VAL A 142 23.52 -1.31 3.85
CA VAL A 142 24.72 -1.62 3.05
C VAL A 142 24.96 -0.47 2.08
N SER A 143 26.12 0.18 2.15
CA SER A 143 26.46 1.24 1.19
C SER A 143 26.64 0.67 -0.21
N LEU A 144 25.99 1.29 -1.21
CA LEU A 144 26.15 0.95 -2.63
C LEU A 144 27.08 1.93 -3.37
N GLY A 145 27.59 2.95 -2.68
CA GLY A 145 28.31 4.06 -3.31
C GLY A 145 27.38 5.10 -3.94
N ASP A 146 27.95 6.23 -4.36
CA ASP A 146 27.26 7.30 -5.09
C ASP A 146 25.99 7.86 -4.42
N GLY A 147 26.01 7.96 -3.08
CA GLY A 147 24.86 8.47 -2.33
C GLY A 147 23.67 7.50 -2.28
N ARG A 148 23.91 6.18 -2.43
CA ARG A 148 22.87 5.15 -2.30
C ARG A 148 23.23 4.11 -1.25
N ALA A 149 22.21 3.54 -0.61
CA ALA A 149 22.33 2.39 0.27
C ALA A 149 21.24 1.36 -0.02
N LEU A 150 21.58 0.07 0.13
CA LEU A 150 20.63 -1.02 0.21
C LEU A 150 20.22 -1.20 1.67
N VAL A 151 18.92 -1.22 1.93
CA VAL A 151 18.33 -1.55 3.22
C VAL A 151 17.76 -2.95 3.13
N VAL A 152 18.20 -3.81 4.04
CA VAL A 152 17.70 -5.18 4.19
C VAL A 152 16.88 -5.21 5.47
N MET A 153 15.60 -5.53 5.37
CA MET A 153 14.67 -5.63 6.49
C MET A 153 14.18 -7.06 6.62
N VAL A 154 14.25 -7.61 7.82
CA VAL A 154 13.73 -8.95 8.15
C VAL A 154 12.63 -8.79 9.17
N ALA A 155 11.41 -9.19 8.83
CA ALA A 155 10.27 -9.20 9.73
C ALA A 155 10.30 -10.41 10.68
N ALA A 156 9.52 -10.33 11.76
CA ALA A 156 9.41 -11.38 12.77
C ALA A 156 8.82 -12.69 12.22
N ASP A 157 8.00 -12.60 11.16
CA ASP A 157 7.43 -13.75 10.43
C ASP A 157 8.39 -14.36 9.41
N GLY A 158 9.62 -13.83 9.30
CA GLY A 158 10.65 -14.30 8.37
C GLY A 158 10.56 -13.67 6.98
N PHE A 159 9.63 -12.75 6.74
CA PHE A 159 9.58 -11.99 5.51
C PHE A 159 10.80 -11.09 5.37
N VAL A 160 11.46 -11.10 4.21
CA VAL A 160 12.63 -10.26 3.91
C VAL A 160 12.27 -9.26 2.84
N GLU A 161 12.58 -7.99 3.09
CA GLU A 161 12.35 -6.88 2.18
C GLU A 161 13.67 -6.14 1.92
N ASN A 162 13.97 -5.88 0.65
CA ASN A 162 15.18 -5.21 0.20
C ASN A 162 14.80 -3.92 -0.52
N ARG A 163 15.38 -2.79 -0.11
CA ARG A 163 15.07 -1.48 -0.69
C ARG A 163 16.33 -0.68 -0.95
N VAL A 164 16.46 -0.05 -2.12
CA VAL A 164 17.51 0.95 -2.35
C VAL A 164 16.99 2.32 -1.96
N ILE A 165 17.75 3.03 -1.14
CA ILE A 165 17.46 4.39 -0.68
C ILE A 165 18.57 5.35 -1.09
N ASP A 166 18.21 6.61 -1.33
CA ASP A 166 19.17 7.69 -1.54
C ASP A 166 19.59 8.26 -0.18
N ILE A 167 20.89 8.24 0.12
CA ILE A 167 21.48 8.78 1.34
C ILE A 167 22.28 10.05 1.05
N PRO A 168 22.44 10.96 2.03
CA PRO A 168 23.25 12.16 1.84
C PRO A 168 24.66 11.84 1.33
N ILE A 169 25.10 12.57 0.31
CA ILE A 169 26.44 12.41 -0.28
C ILE A 169 27.49 12.65 0.80
N GLY A 170 28.46 11.74 0.91
CA GLY A 170 29.52 11.79 1.93
C GLY A 170 29.19 11.06 3.22
N THR A 171 28.02 10.41 3.33
CA THR A 171 27.71 9.54 4.49
C THR A 171 28.72 8.38 4.54
N PRO A 172 29.54 8.28 5.60
CA PRO A 172 30.54 7.22 5.68
C PRO A 172 29.87 5.87 5.99
N PRO A 173 30.40 4.73 5.50
CA PRO A 173 29.85 3.41 5.80
C PRO A 173 29.74 3.11 7.30
N SER A 174 30.65 3.65 8.11
CA SER A 174 30.60 3.53 9.57
C SER A 174 29.34 4.14 10.18
N ALA A 175 28.77 5.19 9.60
CA ALA A 175 27.53 5.79 10.05
C ALA A 175 26.33 4.86 9.79
N LEU A 176 26.31 4.17 8.64
CA LEU A 176 25.29 3.17 8.31
C LEU A 176 25.36 1.94 9.23
N VAL A 177 26.57 1.50 9.60
CA VAL A 177 26.74 0.41 10.58
C VAL A 177 26.24 0.84 11.95
N ARG A 178 26.59 2.06 12.41
CA ARG A 178 26.06 2.61 13.66
C ARG A 178 24.53 2.67 13.62
N ALA A 179 23.95 3.06 12.49
CA ALA A 179 22.51 3.10 12.30
C ALA A 179 21.85 1.75 12.43
N SER A 180 22.41 0.75 11.73
CA SER A 180 21.94 -0.63 11.79
C SER A 180 21.95 -1.13 13.24
N ASN A 181 23.05 -0.95 13.97
CA ASN A 181 23.16 -1.39 15.36
C ASN A 181 22.17 -0.68 16.28
N TYR A 182 22.02 0.64 16.10
CA TYR A 182 21.11 1.45 16.90
C TYR A 182 19.66 0.97 16.73
N LEU A 183 19.19 0.88 15.49
CA LEU A 183 17.83 0.45 15.18
C LEU A 183 17.58 -0.99 15.66
N ASN A 184 18.49 -1.92 15.40
CA ASN A 184 18.35 -3.31 15.85
C ASN A 184 18.22 -3.43 17.38
N SER A 185 18.87 -2.56 18.15
CA SER A 185 18.76 -2.54 19.62
C SER A 185 17.39 -2.05 20.13
N ARG A 186 16.56 -1.47 19.25
CA ARG A 186 15.28 -0.83 19.57
C ARG A 186 14.09 -1.45 18.84
N LEU A 187 14.33 -2.19 17.76
CA LEU A 187 13.30 -2.82 16.93
C LEU A 187 12.71 -4.11 17.50
N ALA A 188 13.24 -4.66 18.61
CA ALA A 188 12.81 -5.94 19.16
C ALA A 188 11.29 -6.01 19.38
N GLY A 189 10.58 -6.69 18.46
CA GLY A 189 9.13 -6.90 18.50
C GLY A 189 8.28 -5.68 18.13
N ARG A 190 8.87 -4.64 17.54
CA ARG A 190 8.19 -3.38 17.18
C ARG A 190 8.13 -3.19 15.67
N THR A 191 7.18 -2.39 15.22
CA THR A 191 7.11 -2.02 13.80
C THR A 191 8.07 -0.88 13.47
N LEU A 192 8.30 -0.65 12.18
CA LEU A 192 9.14 0.46 11.71
C LEU A 192 8.53 1.81 12.11
N ILE A 193 7.20 1.91 12.13
CA ILE A 193 6.45 3.10 12.53
C ILE A 193 6.66 3.37 14.03
N ASP A 194 6.51 2.35 14.87
CA ASP A 194 6.75 2.46 16.32
C ASP A 194 8.17 2.94 16.63
N ALA A 195 9.16 2.43 15.89
CA ALA A 195 10.55 2.83 16.03
C ALA A 195 10.77 4.30 15.64
N GLY A 196 10.13 4.77 14.55
CA GLY A 196 10.17 6.17 14.13
C GLY A 196 9.64 7.12 15.21
N VAL A 197 8.42 6.86 15.70
CA VAL A 197 7.79 7.69 16.75
C VAL A 197 8.63 7.73 18.03
N MET A 198 9.27 6.62 18.38
CA MET A 198 10.14 6.56 19.55
C MET A 198 11.41 7.41 19.37
N ILE A 199 12.05 7.32 18.21
CA ILE A 199 13.26 8.10 17.91
C ILE A 199 12.96 9.59 17.87
N GLU A 200 11.83 10.00 17.29
CA GLU A 200 11.39 11.40 17.29
C GLU A 200 11.20 11.95 18.70
N ARG A 201 10.57 11.17 19.59
CA ARG A 201 10.42 11.54 21.01
C ARG A 201 11.77 11.67 21.70
N GLU A 202 12.68 10.72 21.48
CA GLU A 202 14.02 10.80 22.07
C GLU A 202 14.78 12.04 21.57
N ILE A 203 14.68 12.39 20.29
CA ILE A 203 15.30 13.61 19.73
C ILE A 203 14.73 14.85 20.43
N ALA A 204 13.40 14.94 20.58
CA ALA A 204 12.75 16.06 21.25
C ALA A 204 13.21 16.20 22.72
N ASP A 205 13.29 15.09 23.46
CA ASP A 205 13.74 15.08 24.85
C ASP A 205 15.21 15.52 24.99
N HIS A 206 16.09 15.09 24.08
CA HIS A 206 17.51 15.49 24.11
C HIS A 206 17.70 16.96 23.73
N ARG A 207 16.94 17.49 22.76
CA ARG A 207 16.95 18.92 22.44
C ARG A 207 16.58 19.76 23.65
N ALA A 208 15.52 19.38 24.37
CA ALA A 208 15.11 20.07 25.59
C ALA A 208 16.19 20.04 26.69
N GLN A 209 16.93 18.93 26.83
CA GLN A 209 18.05 18.84 27.78
C GLN A 209 19.24 19.73 27.39
N ILE A 210 19.56 19.78 26.09
CA ILE A 210 20.61 20.67 25.56
C ILE A 210 20.23 22.13 25.82
N ASP A 211 18.97 22.50 25.56
CA ASP A 211 18.49 23.87 25.77
C ASP A 211 18.59 24.30 27.23
N GLU A 212 18.24 23.41 28.18
CA GLU A 212 18.31 23.71 29.61
C GLU A 212 19.76 23.86 30.10
N LEU A 213 20.65 22.94 29.74
CA LEU A 213 22.07 23.02 30.10
C LEU A 213 22.75 24.24 29.47
N THR A 214 22.41 24.54 28.21
CA THR A 214 22.93 25.70 27.50
C THR A 214 22.46 27.00 28.14
N ARG A 215 21.19 27.08 28.57
CA ARG A 215 20.67 28.25 29.30
C ARG A 215 21.46 28.48 30.59
N GLY A 216 21.73 27.44 31.36
CA GLY A 216 22.55 27.53 32.57
C GLY A 216 23.97 28.06 32.30
N LEU A 217 24.61 27.61 31.22
CA LEU A 217 25.93 28.08 30.81
C LEU A 217 25.93 29.53 30.29
N VAL A 218 24.85 29.96 29.64
CA VAL A 218 24.67 31.35 29.17
C VAL A 218 24.38 32.29 30.34
N GLU A 219 23.53 31.90 31.29
CA GLU A 219 23.24 32.67 32.52
C GLU A 219 24.48 32.83 33.40
N ALA A 220 25.32 31.79 33.47
CA ALA A 220 26.63 31.85 34.13
C ALA A 220 27.67 32.72 33.37
N GLY A 221 27.34 33.17 32.15
CA GLY A 221 28.21 34.01 31.31
C GLY A 221 29.40 33.26 30.69
N LEU A 222 29.33 31.92 30.63
CA LEU A 222 30.40 31.04 30.17
C LEU A 222 30.28 30.67 28.69
N ALA A 223 29.08 30.86 28.11
CA ALA A 223 28.84 30.60 26.70
C ALA A 223 27.92 31.64 26.06
N THR A 224 27.97 31.75 24.74
CA THR A 224 27.00 32.47 23.91
C THR A 224 26.37 31.47 22.95
N TRP A 225 25.03 31.46 22.89
CA TRP A 225 24.27 30.62 21.97
C TRP A 225 23.95 31.39 20.68
N THR A 226 24.08 30.72 19.54
CA THR A 226 23.71 31.25 18.22
C THR A 226 22.82 30.23 17.49
N ASP A 227 21.61 30.66 17.13
CA ASP A 227 20.52 29.86 16.54
C ASP A 227 20.51 29.82 15.00
N GLU A 228 21.61 30.18 14.33
CA GLU A 228 21.53 30.59 12.92
C GLU A 228 21.19 29.48 11.89
N ASP A 229 21.16 28.18 12.22
CA ASP A 229 21.01 27.13 11.18
C ASP A 229 20.42 25.77 11.63
N ASP A 230 19.49 25.73 12.59
CA ASP A 230 18.87 24.47 13.12
C ASP A 230 19.88 23.48 13.77
N ARG A 231 21.17 23.85 13.74
CA ARG A 231 22.31 23.26 14.42
C ARG A 231 22.92 24.36 15.29
N GLY A 232 22.33 24.58 16.45
CA GLY A 232 22.77 25.63 17.37
C GLY A 232 24.25 25.48 17.71
N ALA A 233 25.02 26.56 17.58
CA ALA A 233 26.44 26.57 17.89
C ALA A 233 26.66 27.17 19.28
N LEU A 234 27.18 26.38 20.21
CA LEU A 234 27.59 26.85 21.53
C LEU A 234 29.01 27.44 21.43
N ILE A 235 29.12 28.77 21.49
CA ILE A 235 30.41 29.45 21.50
C ILE A 235 30.82 29.70 22.95
N VAL A 236 31.76 28.89 23.44
CA VAL A 236 32.32 29.03 24.79
C VAL A 236 33.24 30.27 24.85
N LYS A 237 33.02 31.16 25.83
CA LYS A 237 33.83 32.37 26.03
C LYS A 237 34.42 32.38 27.45
N GLY A 238 35.69 32.79 27.57
CA GLY A 238 36.32 32.97 28.87
C GLY A 238 36.95 31.70 29.46
N HIS A 239 37.80 31.00 28.69
CA HIS A 239 38.58 29.84 29.12
C HIS A 239 39.27 29.97 30.50
N ALA A 240 39.66 31.18 30.90
CA ALA A 240 40.28 31.43 32.20
C ALA A 240 39.32 31.24 33.40
N ARG A 241 38.00 31.44 33.23
CA ARG A 241 36.99 31.24 34.28
C ARG A 241 36.48 29.80 34.36
N LEU A 242 36.57 29.05 33.26
CA LEU A 242 36.21 27.63 33.20
C LEU A 242 37.15 26.74 34.03
N LEU A 243 38.40 27.18 34.23
CA LEU A 243 39.36 26.46 35.06
C LEU A 243 39.05 26.57 36.56
N ASP A 244 38.27 27.57 36.97
CA ASP A 244 37.92 27.84 38.37
C ASP A 244 36.60 27.16 38.80
N ASP A 245 35.76 26.74 37.84
CA ASP A 245 34.45 26.13 38.11
C ASP A 245 34.35 24.70 37.54
N VAL A 246 34.57 23.72 38.42
CA VAL A 246 34.50 22.28 38.11
C VAL A 246 33.11 21.86 37.62
N SER A 247 32.04 22.55 38.03
CA SER A 247 30.67 22.23 37.60
C SER A 247 30.43 22.61 36.14
N ALA A 248 30.95 23.76 35.71
CA ALA A 248 30.82 24.23 34.34
C ALA A 248 31.57 23.35 33.31
N VAL A 249 32.71 22.76 33.70
CA VAL A 249 33.44 21.81 32.85
C VAL A 249 32.61 20.53 32.65
N GLY A 250 32.00 20.01 33.72
CA GLY A 250 31.13 18.83 33.63
C GLY A 250 29.88 19.06 32.79
N ASP A 251 29.28 20.24 32.86
CA ASP A 251 28.11 20.58 32.04
C ASP A 251 28.47 20.78 30.56
N LEU A 252 29.67 21.32 30.26
CA LEU A 252 30.17 21.38 28.88
C LEU A 252 30.37 19.99 28.27
N GLU A 253 30.98 19.06 29.03
CA GLU A 253 31.16 17.67 28.59
C GLU A 253 29.82 16.98 28.34
N ARG A 254 28.83 17.22 29.20
CA ARG A 254 27.46 16.71 29.02
C ARG A 254 26.80 17.28 27.77
N VAL A 255 26.90 18.58 27.53
CA VAL A 255 26.34 19.21 26.33
C VAL A 255 26.98 18.63 25.07
N SER A 256 28.31 18.50 25.03
CA SER A 256 29.01 17.89 23.89
C SER A 256 28.55 16.44 23.65
N ALA A 257 28.43 15.64 24.70
CA ALA A 257 27.97 14.25 24.59
C ALA A 257 26.50 14.17 24.10
N LEU A 258 25.64 15.10 24.53
CA LEU A 258 24.26 15.17 24.08
C LEU A 258 24.16 15.57 22.59
N PHE A 259 25.01 16.49 22.12
CA PHE A 259 25.09 16.85 20.69
C PHE A 259 25.52 15.68 19.81
N ASP A 260 26.60 14.97 20.16
CA ASP A 260 27.04 13.79 19.39
C ASP A 260 25.94 12.72 19.31
N ALA A 261 25.20 12.56 20.42
CA ALA A 261 24.09 11.62 20.50
C ALA A 261 22.85 12.10 19.70
N LEU A 262 22.63 13.41 19.59
CA LEU A 262 21.58 14.02 18.79
C LEU A 262 21.88 13.88 17.29
N ASP A 263 23.09 14.20 16.85
CA ASP A 263 23.53 14.04 15.46
C ASP A 263 23.36 12.60 14.98
N THR A 264 23.70 11.64 15.85
CA THR A 264 23.49 10.22 15.56
C THR A 264 22.01 9.90 15.35
N ARG A 265 21.12 10.38 16.22
CA ARG A 265 19.68 10.11 16.13
C ARG A 265 19.00 10.82 14.96
N ASP A 266 19.41 12.04 14.64
CA ASP A 266 18.91 12.78 13.48
C ASP A 266 19.22 12.04 12.16
N LEU A 267 20.40 11.43 12.07
CA LEU A 267 20.71 10.53 10.96
C LEU A 267 19.77 9.31 10.95
N MET A 268 19.45 8.71 12.11
CA MET A 268 18.56 7.54 12.19
C MET A 268 17.14 7.88 11.76
N ALA A 269 16.60 9.00 12.24
CA ALA A 269 15.28 9.48 11.86
C ALA A 269 15.19 9.68 10.34
N ARG A 270 16.20 10.32 9.73
CA ARG A 270 16.27 10.49 8.26
C ARG A 270 16.32 9.15 7.53
N LEU A 271 17.14 8.20 7.99
CA LEU A 271 17.22 6.88 7.36
C LEU A 271 15.89 6.11 7.48
N LEU A 272 15.18 6.22 8.59
CA LEU A 272 13.85 5.62 8.76
C LEU A 272 12.82 6.23 7.81
N GLU A 273 12.79 7.55 7.67
CA GLU A 273 11.89 8.25 6.76
C GLU A 273 12.09 7.78 5.30
N LEU A 274 13.35 7.64 4.89
CA LEU A 274 13.73 7.13 3.57
C LEU A 274 13.33 5.66 3.36
N THR A 275 13.23 4.86 4.43
CA THR A 275 12.79 3.45 4.31
C THR A 275 11.28 3.28 4.16
N GLN A 276 10.48 4.25 4.64
CA GLN A 276 9.01 4.19 4.61
C GLN A 276 8.39 4.66 3.28
N THR A 277 9.14 5.44 2.50
CA THR A 277 8.71 6.02 1.22
C THR A 277 8.91 5.03 0.09
#